data_AF-A0A521F4G1-F1
#
_entry.id   AF-A0A521F4G1-F1
#
_cell.length_a   1.000
_cell.length_b   1.000
_cell.length_c   1.000
_cell.angle_alpha   90.00
_cell.angle_beta   90.00
_cell.angle_gamma   90.00
#
_symmetry.space_group_name_H-M   'P 1'
#
loop_
_entity.id
_entity.type
_entity.pdbx_description
1 polymer ?
#
loop_
_entity_poly.entity_id
_entity_poly.type
_entity_poly.pdbx_seq_one_letter_code
_entity_poly.pdbx_strand_id
1 'polypeptide(L)'
;MKTKKPSEMSIEELLKMQKTIKTTINFLILIAILLLIIIVFIFLEKGLLSLVIFPFSMAFLIIYSNFLKEIQQEIASRNFE
;
A
#
# COMPACT_ATOMS: atom_id res chain seq x y z
N MET A 1 13.21 16.63 11.48
CA MET A 1 14.60 16.61 10.97
C MET A 1 14.60 17.24 9.59
N LYS A 2 15.52 18.16 9.28
CA LYS A 2 15.72 18.61 7.89
C LYS A 2 16.16 17.39 7.10
N THR A 3 15.35 16.96 6.14
CA THR A 3 15.65 15.85 5.23
C THR A 3 16.77 16.28 4.28
N LYS A 4 18.03 16.16 4.74
CA LYS A 4 19.19 16.22 3.85
C LYS A 4 18.99 15.20 2.75
N LYS A 5 19.32 15.53 1.50
CA LYS A 5 19.26 14.54 0.42
C LYS A 5 20.33 13.47 0.66
N PRO A 6 20.12 12.21 0.24
CA PRO A 6 21.14 11.16 0.37
C PRO A 6 22.49 11.56 -0.24
N SER A 7 22.48 12.40 -1.26
CA SER A 7 23.67 12.97 -1.92
C SER A 7 24.48 13.94 -1.05
N GLU A 8 23.92 14.42 0.06
CA GLU A 8 24.52 15.41 0.97
C GLU A 8 24.94 14.79 2.31
N MET A 9 24.74 13.48 2.48
CA MET A 9 25.08 12.74 3.70
C MET A 9 26.47 12.11 3.61
N SER A 10 27.16 12.05 4.75
CA SER A 10 28.41 11.30 4.83
C SER A 10 28.16 9.79 4.76
N ILE A 11 29.20 9.00 4.44
CA ILE A 11 29.10 7.54 4.35
C ILE A 11 28.58 6.92 5.66
N GLU A 12 28.98 7.45 6.81
CA GLU A 12 28.52 6.99 8.12
C GLU A 12 27.04 7.31 8.37
N GLU A 13 26.59 8.49 7.97
CA GLU A 13 25.18 8.89 8.04
C GLU A 13 24.32 7.99 7.14
N LEU A 14 24.80 7.69 5.93
CA LEU A 14 24.15 6.77 4.99
C LEU A 14 24.06 5.34 5.55
N LEU A 15 25.12 4.82 6.16
CA LEU A 15 25.13 3.48 6.77
C LEU A 15 24.15 3.39 7.96
N LYS A 16 24.12 4.42 8.82
CA LYS A 16 23.14 4.49 9.92
C LYS A 16 21.72 4.55 9.38
N MET A 17 21.47 5.39 8.38
CA MET A 17 20.15 5.52 7.76
C MET A 17 19.70 4.22 7.09
N GLN A 18 20.58 3.55 6.35
CA GLN A 18 20.30 2.25 5.73
C GLN A 18 19.93 1.20 6.76
N LYS A 19 20.69 1.10 7.86
CA LYS A 19 20.39 0.15 8.94
C LYS A 19 19.04 0.43 9.59
N THR A 20 18.73 1.71 9.85
CA THR A 20 17.44 2.13 10.39
C THR A 20 16.31 1.78 9.45
N ILE A 21 16.38 2.16 8.18
CA ILE A 21 15.35 1.84 7.17
C ILE A 21 15.16 0.33 7.05
N LYS A 22 16.24 -0.45 6.97
CA LYS A 22 16.18 -1.91 6.88
C LYS A 22 15.50 -2.53 8.10
N THR A 23 15.80 -2.02 9.29
CA THR A 23 15.18 -2.46 10.55
C THR A 23 13.69 -2.12 10.56
N THR A 24 13.33 -0.90 10.15
CA THR A 24 11.93 -0.46 10.06
C THR A 24 11.14 -1.31 9.06
N ILE A 25 11.69 -1.59 7.88
CA ILE A 25 11.06 -2.47 6.89
C ILE A 25 10.83 -3.86 7.47
N ASN A 26 11.85 -4.44 8.12
CA ASN A 26 11.73 -5.77 8.70
C ASN A 26 10.65 -5.82 9.80
N PHE A 27 10.56 -4.76 10.61
CA PHE A 27 9.52 -4.62 11.62
C PHE A 27 8.12 -4.47 11.00
N LEU A 28 7.98 -3.69 9.92
CA LEU A 28 6.72 -3.56 9.19
C LEU A 28 6.27 -4.88 8.57
N ILE A 29 7.20 -5.67 8.02
CA ILE A 29 6.90 -7.02 7.50
C ILE A 29 6.40 -7.93 8.62
N LEU A 30 7.05 -7.91 9.79
CA LEU A 30 6.62 -8.70 10.94
C LEU A 30 5.21 -8.33 11.40
N ILE A 31 4.90 -7.03 11.47
CA ILE A 31 3.55 -6.54 11.81
C ILE A 31 2.54 -6.99 10.75
N ALA A 32 2.88 -6.90 9.46
CA ALA A 32 1.98 -7.31 8.38
C ALA A 32 1.64 -8.81 8.47
N ILE A 33 2.61 -9.67 8.80
CA ILE A 33 2.38 -11.10 9.02
C ILE A 33 1.47 -11.33 10.23
N LEU A 34 1.71 -10.65 11.35
CA LEU A 34 0.86 -10.73 12.54
C LEU A 34 -0.59 -10.33 12.24
N LEU A 35 -0.78 -9.22 11.51
CA LEU A 35 -2.10 -8.77 11.08
C LEU A 35 -2.78 -9.79 10.17
N LEU A 36 -2.03 -10.41 9.24
CA LEU A 36 -2.56 -11.45 8.38
C LEU A 36 -3.05 -12.65 9.19
N ILE A 37 -2.29 -13.10 10.19
CA ILE A 37 -2.69 -14.20 11.08
C ILE A 37 -3.97 -13.82 11.84
N ILE A 38 -4.06 -12.60 12.37
CA ILE A 38 -5.27 -12.12 13.06
C ILE A 38 -6.48 -12.10 12.12
N ILE A 39 -6.31 -11.64 10.88
CA ILE A 39 -7.40 -11.63 9.87
C ILE A 39 -7.86 -13.04 9.56
N VAL A 40 -6.93 -13.98 9.34
CA VAL A 40 -7.24 -15.40 9.11
C VAL A 40 -7.94 -15.99 10.33
N PHE A 41 -7.49 -15.69 11.54
CA PHE A 41 -8.10 -16.17 12.78
C PHE A 41 -9.52 -15.64 12.95
N ILE A 42 -9.74 -14.34 12.76
CA ILE A 42 -11.07 -13.72 12.78
C ILE A 42 -11.97 -14.34 11.70
N PHE A 43 -11.42 -14.62 10.52
CA PHE A 43 -12.16 -15.26 9.43
C PHE A 43 -12.62 -16.68 9.79
N LEU A 44 -11.74 -17.46 10.44
CA LEU A 44 -12.04 -18.81 10.91
C LEU A 44 -13.04 -18.83 12.07
N GLU A 45 -12.91 -17.93 13.05
CA GLU A 45 -13.81 -17.89 14.21
C GLU A 45 -15.20 -17.34 13.88
N LYS A 46 -15.27 -16.28 13.07
CA LYS A 46 -16.54 -15.56 12.87
C LYS A 46 -17.34 -16.03 11.67
N GLY A 47 -16.70 -16.64 10.66
CA GLY A 47 -17.33 -17.15 9.43
C GLY A 47 -18.16 -16.11 8.65
N LEU A 48 -18.05 -16.08 7.31
CA LEU A 48 -18.95 -15.39 6.35
C LEU A 48 -19.39 -13.91 6.54
N LEU A 49 -19.18 -13.24 7.68
CA LEU A 49 -19.41 -11.79 7.83
C LEU A 49 -18.35 -10.99 7.05
N SER A 50 -17.13 -11.52 6.89
CA SER A 50 -16.15 -10.97 5.93
C SER A 50 -16.59 -11.13 4.47
N LEU A 51 -17.45 -12.10 4.16
CA LEU A 51 -17.99 -12.29 2.82
C LEU A 51 -19.04 -11.23 2.47
N VAL A 52 -19.59 -10.52 3.47
CA VAL A 52 -20.48 -9.37 3.27
C VAL A 52 -19.67 -8.11 2.90
N ILE A 53 -18.44 -7.95 3.41
CA ILE A 53 -17.55 -6.83 3.05
C ILE A 53 -16.98 -7.00 1.63
N PHE A 54 -16.78 -8.25 1.19
CA PHE A 54 -16.27 -8.58 -0.14
C PHE A 54 -17.05 -7.91 -1.29
N PRO A 55 -18.40 -8.01 -1.41
CA PRO A 55 -19.15 -7.33 -2.46
C PRO A 55 -19.09 -5.80 -2.36
N PHE A 56 -19.00 -5.22 -1.16
CA PHE A 56 -18.79 -3.76 -1.01
C PHE A 56 -17.43 -3.32 -1.55
N SER A 57 -16.36 -4.08 -1.26
CA SER A 57 -15.03 -3.80 -1.83
C SER A 57 -14.99 -3.98 -3.35
N MET A 58 -15.72 -4.97 -3.88
CA MET A 58 -15.84 -5.21 -5.32
C MET A 58 -16.58 -4.06 -6.01
N ALA A 59 -17.67 -3.55 -5.41
CA ALA A 59 -18.41 -2.41 -5.93
C ALA A 59 -17.54 -1.13 -5.97
N PHE A 60 -16.75 -0.90 -4.93
CA PHE A 60 -15.75 0.17 -4.91
C PHE A 60 -14.72 0.00 -6.04
N LEU A 61 -14.13 -1.18 -6.21
CA LEU A 61 -13.16 -1.44 -7.28
C LEU A 61 -13.76 -1.23 -8.68
N ILE A 62 -15.01 -1.61 -8.91
CA ILE A 62 -15.70 -1.39 -10.20
C ILE A 62 -15.88 0.10 -10.47
N ILE A 63 -16.35 0.88 -9.49
CA ILE A 63 -16.54 2.32 -9.63
C ILE A 63 -15.22 3.01 -9.97
N TYR A 64 -14.16 2.73 -9.20
CA TYR A 64 -12.85 3.34 -9.42
C TYR A 64 -12.20 2.88 -10.73
N SER A 65 -12.45 1.64 -11.19
CA SER A 65 -11.96 1.16 -12.49
C SER A 65 -12.64 1.86 -13.67
N ASN A 66 -13.94 2.15 -13.55
CA ASN A 66 -14.66 2.92 -14.57
C ASN A 66 -14.17 4.37 -14.60
N PHE A 67 -13.97 4.99 -13.43
CA PHE A 67 -13.39 6.33 -13.33
C PHE A 67 -11.98 6.40 -13.93
N LEU A 68 -11.15 5.37 -13.71
CA LEU A 68 -9.83 5.29 -14.33
C LEU A 68 -9.92 5.23 -15.87
N LYS A 69 -10.88 4.47 -16.41
CA LYS A 69 -11.10 4.39 -17.86
C LYS A 69 -11.57 5.74 -18.44
N GLU A 70 -12.43 6.45 -17.74
CA GLU A 70 -12.85 7.80 -18.13
C GLU A 70 -11.66 8.77 -18.17
N ILE A 71 -10.80 8.75 -17.14
CA ILE A 71 -9.57 9.56 -17.14
C ILE A 71 -8.65 9.18 -18.31
N GLN A 72 -8.48 7.89 -18.59
CA GLN A 72 -7.66 7.44 -19.72
C GLN A 72 -8.24 7.85 -21.08
N GLN A 73 -9.56 7.79 -21.24
CA GLN A 73 -10.24 8.27 -22.46
C GLN A 73 -10.09 9.78 -22.64
N GLU A 74 -10.19 10.56 -21.56
CA GLU A 74 -10.00 12.01 -21.58
C GLU A 74 -8.55 12.42 -21.87
N ILE A 75 -7.57 11.67 -21.36
CA ILE A 75 -6.16 11.89 -21.70
C ILE A 75 -5.90 11.54 -23.17
N ALA A 76 -6.50 10.46 -23.66
CA ALA A 76 -6.37 10.05 -25.05
C ALA A 76 -6.99 11.09 -25.99
N SER A 77 -8.22 11.54 -25.75
CA SER A 77 -8.91 12.52 -26.60
C SER A 77 -8.13 13.84 -26.74
N ARG A 78 -7.50 14.32 -25.65
CA ARG A 78 -6.68 15.53 -25.64
C ARG A 78 -5.29 15.38 -26.26
N ASN A 79 -4.77 14.16 -26.35
CA ASN A 79 -3.54 13.87 -27.09
C ASN A 79 -3.77 13.70 -28.60
N PHE A 80 -5.03 13.64 -29.04
CA PHE A 80 -5.43 13.59 -30.45
C PHE A 80 -5.95 14.94 -30.98
N GLU A 81 -5.95 16.00 -30.16
CA GLU A 81 -6.03 17.43 -30.58
C GLU A 81 -4.62 18.02 -30.75
#